data_AF-A0A1I4D4U2-F1
#
_entry.id   AF-A0A1I4D4U2-F1
#
_cell.length_a   1.000
_cell.length_b   1.000
_cell.length_c   1.000
_cell.angle_alpha   90.00
_cell.angle_beta   90.00
_cell.angle_gamma   90.00
#
_symmetry.space_group_name_H-M   'P 1'
#
loop_
_entity.id
_entity.type
_entity.pdbx_description
1 polymer ?
#
loop_
_entity_poly.entity_id
_entity_poly.type
_entity_poly.pdbx_seq_one_letter_code
_entity_poly.pdbx_strand_id
1 'polypeptide(L)'
;MTTDAGTAFDGEHLWQIAEDRINQIRLLDGNIVRSIPAPGHGGDSGLAWAEGFLWVGQHLGKVIQQVDPSDGSVLNTIQSTPS
;
A
#
# COMPACT_ATOMS: atom_id res chain seq x y z
N MET A 1 -0.14 -17.93 -8.93
CA MET A 1 -0.49 -17.11 -7.76
C MET A 1 0.76 -16.33 -7.39
N THR A 2 0.87 -15.08 -7.80
CA THR A 2 1.98 -14.21 -7.39
C THR A 2 1.55 -13.53 -6.10
N THR A 3 1.96 -14.12 -4.98
CA THR A 3 1.71 -13.60 -3.63
C THR A 3 2.90 -12.73 -3.25
N ASP A 4 2.87 -11.46 -3.64
CA ASP A 4 3.77 -10.43 -3.10
C ASP A 4 2.93 -9.41 -2.32
N ALA A 5 2.51 -9.82 -1.11
CA ALA A 5 1.85 -8.89 -0.19
C ALA A 5 2.89 -7.89 0.34
N GLY A 6 2.93 -6.70 -0.24
CA GLY A 6 3.77 -5.60 0.25
C GLY A 6 3.42 -5.23 1.69
N THR A 7 4.44 -4.99 2.52
CA THR A 7 4.29 -4.61 3.94
C THR A 7 5.09 -3.34 4.22
N ALA A 8 4.53 -2.43 5.01
CA ALA A 8 5.17 -1.19 5.46
C ALA A 8 4.92 -0.93 6.96
N PHE A 9 5.70 -0.03 7.56
CA PHE A 9 5.56 0.36 8.97
C PHE A 9 5.56 1.89 9.08
N ASP A 10 4.56 2.45 9.77
CA ASP A 10 4.39 3.91 9.90
C ASP A 10 5.00 4.53 11.17
N GLY A 11 5.51 3.70 12.08
CA GLY A 11 5.95 4.10 13.42
C GLY A 11 5.07 3.57 14.56
N GLU A 12 3.85 3.12 14.26
CA GLU A 12 2.85 2.61 15.22
C GLU A 12 2.11 1.35 14.73
N HIS A 13 1.81 1.27 13.44
CA HIS A 13 1.04 0.22 12.77
C HIS A 13 1.80 -0.39 11.61
N LEU A 14 1.55 -1.67 11.36
CA LEU A 14 1.91 -2.32 10.12
C LEU A 14 0.83 -2.07 9.07
N TRP A 15 1.25 -1.92 7.83
CA TRP A 15 0.37 -1.84 6.68
C TRP A 15 0.66 -3.00 5.75
N GLN A 16 -0.37 -3.68 5.25
CA GLN A 16 -0.20 -4.84 4.38
C GLN A 16 -1.21 -4.85 3.24
N ILE A 17 -0.73 -5.08 2.02
CA ILE A 17 -1.59 -5.35 0.87
C ILE A 17 -2.22 -6.74 1.04
N ALA A 18 -3.54 -6.81 0.93
CA ALA A 18 -4.31 -8.05 0.98
C ALA A 18 -5.35 -8.04 -0.15
N GLU A 19 -5.04 -8.67 -1.29
CA GLU A 19 -5.87 -8.65 -2.50
C GLU A 19 -6.10 -7.21 -3.00
N ASP A 20 -7.33 -6.70 -2.96
CA ASP A 20 -7.76 -5.40 -3.48
C ASP A 20 -7.81 -4.29 -2.41
N ARG A 21 -7.21 -4.53 -1.25
CA ARG A 21 -7.21 -3.63 -0.09
C ARG A 21 -5.85 -3.58 0.60
N ILE A 22 -5.69 -2.56 1.43
CA ILE A 22 -4.56 -2.40 2.33
C ILE A 22 -5.12 -2.41 3.77
N ASN A 23 -4.58 -3.29 4.60
CA ASN A 23 -4.95 -3.39 6.00
C ASN A 23 -3.96 -2.62 6.87
N GLN A 24 -4.49 -1.82 7.79
CA GLN A 24 -3.75 -1.29 8.94
C GLN A 24 -3.87 -2.30 10.08
N ILE A 25 -2.73 -2.74 10.57
CA ILE A 25 -2.58 -3.82 11.55
C ILE A 25 -1.90 -3.24 12.78
N ARG A 26 -2.51 -3.43 13.94
CA ARG A 26 -1.92 -3.04 15.22
C ARG A 26 -0.76 -3.97 15.55
N LEU A 27 0.39 -3.38 15.88
CA LEU A 27 1.61 -4.12 16.19
C LEU A 27 1.48 -5.05 17.41
N LEU A 28 0.71 -4.64 18.42
CA LEU A 28 0.64 -5.31 19.71
C LEU A 28 0.07 -6.74 19.61
N ASP A 29 -0.94 -6.91 18.77
CA ASP A 29 -1.80 -8.11 18.75
C ASP A 29 -2.09 -8.63 17.33
N GLY A 30 -1.63 -7.93 16.28
CA GLY A 30 -1.89 -8.31 14.89
C GLY A 30 -3.34 -8.05 14.43
N ASN A 31 -4.14 -7.34 15.23
CA ASN A 31 -5.52 -7.05 14.84
C ASN A 31 -5.58 -6.01 13.73
N ILE A 32 -6.45 -6.25 12.75
CA ILE A 32 -6.78 -5.26 11.73
C ILE A 32 -7.62 -4.17 12.38
N VAL A 33 -7.15 -2.93 12.34
CA VAL A 33 -7.83 -1.76 12.91
C VAL A 33 -8.53 -0.92 11.84
N ARG A 34 -8.09 -1.04 10.59
CA ARG A 34 -8.68 -0.40 9.42
C ARG A 34 -8.34 -1.18 8.15
N SER A 35 -9.21 -1.09 7.16
CA SER A 35 -8.92 -1.48 5.78
C SER A 35 -9.31 -0.34 4.85
N ILE A 36 -8.46 -0.05 3.87
CA ILE A 36 -8.67 0.94 2.82
C ILE A 36 -8.53 0.25 1.45
N PRO A 37 -9.17 0.76 0.39
CA PRO A 37 -8.98 0.21 -0.95
C PRO A 37 -7.52 0.32 -1.41
N ALA A 38 -7.00 -0.73 -2.07
CA ALA A 38 -5.73 -0.66 -2.76
C ALA A 38 -5.94 -0.04 -4.15
N PRO A 39 -5.06 0.86 -4.61
CA PRO A 39 -5.30 1.62 -5.83
C PRO A 39 -5.13 0.79 -7.12
N GLY A 40 -4.43 -0.34 -7.06
CA GLY A 40 -4.25 -1.27 -8.17
C GLY A 40 -5.31 -2.37 -8.25
N HIS A 41 -6.31 -2.38 -7.36
CA HIS A 41 -7.41 -3.35 -7.36
C HIS A 41 -6.92 -4.82 -7.47
N GLY A 42 -5.83 -5.15 -6.77
CA GLY A 42 -5.20 -6.49 -6.81
C GLY A 42 -4.04 -6.62 -7.79
N GLY A 43 -3.68 -5.55 -8.51
CA GLY A 43 -2.46 -5.44 -9.32
C GLY A 43 -1.26 -4.84 -8.56
N ASP A 44 -1.41 -4.60 -7.26
CA ASP A 44 -0.40 -3.98 -6.41
C ASP A 44 0.73 -4.98 -6.07
N SER A 45 1.97 -4.54 -6.19
CA SER A 45 3.16 -5.39 -6.08
C SER A 45 4.09 -5.03 -4.92
N GLY A 46 3.87 -3.90 -4.26
CA GLY A 46 4.73 -3.44 -3.17
C GLY A 46 4.13 -2.26 -2.42
N LEU A 47 4.54 -2.11 -1.16
CA LEU A 47 4.05 -1.08 -0.25
C LEU A 47 5.22 -0.48 0.54
N ALA A 48 5.26 0.83 0.66
CA ALA A 48 6.18 1.55 1.52
C ALA A 48 5.47 2.68 2.27
N TRP A 49 6.08 3.15 3.35
CA TRP A 49 5.64 4.33 4.10
C TRP A 49 6.72 5.41 4.01
N ALA A 50 6.33 6.63 3.68
CA ALA A 50 7.23 7.78 3.74
C ALA A 50 6.42 9.07 3.86
N GLU A 51 6.91 10.00 4.68
CA GLU A 51 6.36 11.36 4.84
C GLU A 51 4.85 11.39 5.19
N GLY A 52 4.36 10.39 5.94
CA GLY A 52 2.96 10.32 6.35
C GLY A 52 2.02 9.65 5.34
N PHE A 53 2.55 9.10 4.25
CA PHE A 53 1.78 8.50 3.17
C PHE A 53 2.20 7.07 2.86
N LEU A 54 1.27 6.31 2.30
CA LEU A 54 1.55 5.03 1.68
C LEU A 54 2.02 5.24 0.24
N TRP A 55 3.01 4.48 -0.17
CA TRP A 55 3.52 4.44 -1.54
C TRP A 55 3.33 3.04 -2.09
N VAL A 56 2.43 2.90 -3.05
CA VAL A 56 1.99 1.61 -3.61
C VAL A 56 2.55 1.45 -5.02
N GLY A 57 3.32 0.39 -5.23
CA GLY A 57 3.83 0.03 -6.55
C GLY A 57 2.82 -0.81 -7.32
N GLN A 58 2.59 -0.48 -8.59
CA GLN A 58 1.87 -1.34 -9.53
C GLN A 58 2.81 -1.80 -10.64
N HIS A 59 3.28 -3.05 -10.58
CA HIS A 59 4.27 -3.57 -11.52
C HIS A 59 3.79 -3.53 -12.99
N LEU A 60 2.55 -3.97 -13.25
CA LEU A 60 1.98 -3.96 -14.62
C LEU A 60 1.69 -2.54 -15.11
N GLY A 61 1.21 -1.68 -14.20
CA GLY A 61 0.94 -0.27 -14.49
C GLY A 61 2.21 0.58 -14.66
N LYS A 62 3.38 0.07 -14.22
CA LYS A 62 4.66 0.79 -14.14
C LYS A 62 4.52 2.13 -13.44
N VAL A 63 3.82 2.14 -12.30
CA VAL A 63 3.63 3.35 -11.49
C VAL A 63 3.89 3.09 -10.03
N ILE A 64 4.23 4.16 -9.31
CA ILE A 64 4.22 4.24 -7.86
C ILE A 64 3.20 5.31 -7.49
N GLN A 65 2.22 4.97 -6.67
CA GLN A 65 1.14 5.87 -6.27
C GLN A 65 1.26 6.25 -4.81
N GLN A 66 1.15 7.55 -4.54
CA GLN A 66 1.03 8.08 -3.20
C GLN A 66 -0.42 8.00 -2.77
N VAL A 67 -0.69 7.37 -1.64
CA VAL A 67 -2.03 7.06 -1.13
C VAL A 67 -2.21 7.66 0.26
N ASP A 68 -3.33 8.34 0.47
CA ASP A 68 -3.75 8.80 1.78
C ASP A 68 -4.16 7.58 2.63
N PRO A 69 -3.48 7.31 3.77
CA PRO A 69 -3.80 6.16 4.61
C PRO A 69 -5.15 6.29 5.32
N SER A 70 -5.75 7.48 5.36
CA SER A 70 -7.02 7.72 6.03
C SER A 70 -8.20 7.11 5.28
N ASP A 71 -8.17 7.14 3.95
CA ASP A 71 -9.29 6.72 3.10
C ASP A 71 -8.90 5.90 1.86
N GLY A 72 -7.61 5.77 1.54
CA GLY A 72 -7.13 5.05 0.35
C GLY A 72 -7.15 5.88 -0.93
N SER A 73 -7.40 7.19 -0.87
CA SER A 73 -7.37 8.07 -2.04
C SER A 73 -5.96 8.22 -2.60
N VAL A 74 -5.84 8.22 -3.93
CA VAL A 74 -4.57 8.47 -4.62
C VAL A 74 -4.34 9.97 -4.72
N LEU A 75 -3.28 10.45 -4.07
CA LEU A 75 -2.90 11.86 -4.04
C LEU A 75 -1.92 12.22 -5.16
N ASN A 76 -1.08 11.27 -5.58
CA ASN A 76 -0.08 11.47 -6.62
C ASN A 76 0.28 10.15 -7.33
N THR A 77 0.83 10.23 -8.54
CA THR A 77 1.29 9.08 -9.33
C THR A 77 2.63 9.39 -9.99
N ILE A 78 3.62 8.55 -9.74
CA ILE A 78 4.97 8.61 -10.34
C ILE A 78 5.11 7.46 -11.35
N GLN A 79 5.67 7.75 -12.52
CA GLN A 79 6.01 6.72 -13.49
C GLN A 79 7.27 5.96 -13.06
N SER A 80 7.16 4.63 -12.98
CA SER A 80 8.26 3.70 -12.77
C SER A 80 8.81 3.25 -14.13
N THR A 81 9.25 4.21 -14.96
CA THR A 81 9.94 3.90 -16.21
C THR A 81 11.38 3.48 -15.92
N PRO A 82 11.87 2.36 -16.48
CA PRO A 82 13.31 2.19 -16.60
C PRO A 82 13.80 3.27 -17.58
N SER A 83 14.77 4.05 -17.15
CA SER A 83 15.58 4.91 -18.03
C SER A 83 16.17 4.11 -19.19
#